data_AF-A0A1J5R9U3-F1
#
_entry.id   AF-A0A1J5R9U3-F1
#
_cell.length_a   1.000
_cell.length_b   1.000
_cell.length_c   1.000
_cell.angle_alpha   90.00
_cell.angle_beta   90.00
_cell.angle_gamma   90.00
#
_symmetry.space_group_name_H-M   'P 1'
#
loop_
_entity.id
_entity.type
_entity.pdbx_description
1 polymer ?
#
loop_
_entity_poly.entity_id
_entity_poly.type
_entity_poly.pdbx_seq_one_letter_code
_entity_poly.pdbx_strand_id
1 'polypeptide(L)' 'MVVDQSEKSLLTPKVKVFYSTKSNQRIAPETLDLSSSIVRDKIVAREEPEKWNFPDLYELWGGTTFW' A
#
# COMPACT_ATOMS: atom_id res chain seq x y z
N MET A 1 -1.21 2.20 0.62
CA MET A 1 -1.30 3.67 0.40
C MET A 1 -0.63 4.01 -0.92
N VAL A 2 -1.14 4.98 -1.69
CA VAL A 2 -0.42 5.54 -2.85
C VAL A 2 0.64 6.52 -2.35
N VAL A 3 1.89 6.32 -2.74
CA VAL A 3 3.03 7.13 -2.26
C VAL A 3 3.64 8.00 -3.36
N ASP A 4 3.47 7.62 -4.62
CA ASP A 4 4.01 8.35 -5.77
C ASP A 4 3.28 7.93 -7.06
N GLN A 5 3.36 8.74 -8.11
CA GLN A 5 2.88 8.38 -9.43
C GLN A 5 3.92 7.50 -10.16
N SER A 6 3.45 6.64 -11.07
CA SER A 6 4.38 5.99 -12.02
C SER A 6 4.60 6.87 -13.23
N GLU A 7 5.77 6.75 -13.86
CA GLU A 7 6.07 7.48 -15.12
C GLU A 7 5.27 6.95 -16.31
N LYS A 8 4.76 5.72 -16.23
CA LYS A 8 4.08 5.03 -17.34
C LYS A 8 2.59 5.32 -17.40
N SER A 9 1.91 5.47 -16.27
CA SER A 9 0.46 5.70 -16.21
C SER A 9 0.00 6.22 -14.85
N LEU A 10 -0.96 7.15 -14.88
CA LEU A 10 -1.65 7.67 -13.70
C LEU A 10 -2.55 6.63 -13.01
N LEU A 11 -2.91 5.55 -13.71
CA LEU A 11 -3.79 4.51 -13.18
C LEU A 11 -3.03 3.35 -12.50
N THR A 12 -1.70 3.36 -12.58
CA THR A 12 -0.84 2.33 -11.98
C THR A 12 0.25 2.99 -11.13
N PRO A 13 -0.11 3.62 -10.00
CA PRO A 13 0.84 4.38 -9.18
C PRO A 13 1.80 3.46 -8.42
N LYS A 14 2.78 4.06 -7.73
CA LYS A 14 3.59 3.38 -6.72
C LYS A 14 2.85 3.37 -5.38
N VAL A 15 2.78 2.21 -4.73
CA VAL A 15 2.05 2.01 -3.49
C VAL A 15 2.95 1.43 -2.41
N LYS A 16 2.74 1.85 -1.16
CA LYS A 16 3.32 1.20 0.01
C LYS A 16 2.38 0.09 0.50
N VAL A 17 2.91 -1.12 0.58
CA VAL A 17 2.22 -2.34 1.04
C VAL A 17 2.86 -2.87 2.31
N PHE A 18 2.08 -3.51 3.17
CA PHE A 18 2.53 -4.05 4.47
C PHE A 18 1.73 -5.28 4.93
N TYR A 19 0.74 -5.68 4.15
CA TYR A 19 -0.13 -6.81 4.47
C TYR A 19 -0.53 -7.55 3.19
N SER A 20 -0.52 -8.88 3.24
CA SER A 20 -0.97 -9.75 2.17
C SER A 20 -2.33 -10.32 2.53
N THR A 21 -3.36 -9.94 1.76
CA THR A 21 -4.71 -10.51 1.90
C THR A 21 -4.77 -11.96 1.42
N LYS A 22 -3.90 -12.35 0.49
CA LYS A 22 -3.82 -13.72 -0.03
C LYS A 22 -3.36 -14.72 1.03
N SER A 23 -2.38 -14.34 1.85
CA SER A 23 -1.84 -15.19 2.92
C SER A 23 -2.35 -14.83 4.32
N ASN A 24 -3.18 -13.77 4.43
CA ASN A 24 -3.71 -13.25 5.69
C ASN A 24 -2.60 -12.93 6.73
N GLN A 25 -1.51 -12.32 6.25
CA GLN A 25 -0.31 -12.08 7.06
C GLN A 25 0.31 -10.71 6.78
N ARG A 26 0.98 -10.16 7.80
CA ARG A 26 1.86 -9.00 7.63
C ARG A 26 3.07 -9.38 6.77
N ILE A 27 3.54 -8.41 6.01
CA ILE A 27 4.78 -8.48 5.26
C ILE A 27 5.67 -7.29 5.67
N ALA A 28 6.96 -7.40 5.38
CA ALA A 28 7.86 -6.25 5.52
C ALA A 28 7.32 -5.09 4.63
N PRO A 29 7.19 -3.86 5.17
CA PRO A 29 6.71 -2.76 4.36
C PRO A 29 7.61 -2.51 3.14
N GLU A 30 7.02 -2.46 1.96
CA GLU A 30 7.74 -2.24 0.70
C GLU A 30 6.96 -1.30 -0.23
N THR A 31 7.67 -0.67 -1.17
CA THR A 31 7.07 0.14 -2.23
C THR A 31 6.97 -0.69 -3.51
N LEU A 32 5.75 -0.88 -3.99
CA LEU A 32 5.43 -1.63 -5.19
C LEU A 32 5.02 -0.67 -6.32
N ASP A 33 5.67 -0.77 -7.48
CA ASP A 33 5.28 -0.05 -8.69
C ASP A 33 4.27 -0.88 -9.48
N LEU A 34 2.99 -0.47 -9.45
CA LEU A 34 1.91 -1.19 -10.15
C LEU A 34 2.00 -1.07 -11.68
N SER A 35 2.87 -0.21 -12.22
CA SER A 35 3.12 -0.09 -13.66
C SER A 35 4.13 -1.12 -14.19
N SER A 36 4.79 -1.84 -13.28
CA SER A 36 5.77 -2.87 -13.63
C SER A 36 5.10 -4.10 -14.24
N SER A 37 5.63 -4.61 -15.36
CA SER A 37 5.07 -5.75 -16.10
C SER A 37 5.09 -7.07 -15.31
N ILE A 38 5.93 -7.17 -14.27
CA ILE A 38 5.98 -8.34 -13.39
C ILE A 38 4.93 -8.28 -12.28
N VAL A 39 4.40 -7.10 -11.99
CA VAL A 39 3.39 -6.88 -10.94
C VAL A 39 2.01 -7.10 -11.53
N ARG A 40 1.21 -7.96 -10.88
CA ARG A 40 -0.16 -8.26 -11.32
C ARG A 40 -1.23 -7.70 -10.40
N ASP A 41 -0.82 -7.15 -9.26
CA ASP A 41 -1.71 -6.53 -8.29
C ASP A 41 -2.30 -5.22 -8.84
N LYS A 42 -3.51 -4.92 -8.39
CA LYS A 42 -4.27 -3.72 -8.79
C LYS A 42 -5.01 -3.15 -7.58
N ILE A 43 -5.24 -1.84 -7.59
CA ILE A 43 -6.15 -1.19 -6.64
C ILE A 43 -7.57 -1.44 -7.14
N VAL A 44 -8.31 -2.32 -6.48
CA VAL A 44 -9.70 -2.67 -6.84
C VAL A 44 -10.74 -1.89 -6.04
N ALA A 45 -10.41 -1.50 -4.81
CA ALA A 45 -11.27 -0.76 -3.90
C ALA A 45 -10.44 -0.09 -2.80
N ARG A 46 -11.07 0.84 -2.07
CA ARG A 46 -10.55 1.37 -0.81
C ARG A 46 -11.20 0.64 0.35
N GLU A 47 -10.39 0.15 1.27
CA GLU A 47 -10.86 -0.48 2.52
C GLU A 47 -11.07 0.56 3.64
N GLU A 48 -11.97 0.24 4.57
CA GLU A 48 -12.15 1.00 5.82
C GLU A 48 -11.12 0.55 6.87
N PRO A 49 -10.25 1.45 7.35
CA PRO A 49 -9.22 1.11 8.35
C PRO A 49 -9.76 0.42 9.62
N GLU A 50 -10.93 0.86 10.08
CA GLU A 50 -11.58 0.38 11.31
C GLU A 50 -11.92 -1.12 11.26
N LYS A 51 -12.14 -1.68 10.05
CA LYS A 51 -12.43 -3.10 9.86
C LYS A 51 -11.21 -4.00 10.07
N TRP A 52 -10.00 -3.46 9.89
CA TRP A 52 -8.75 -4.22 9.98
C TRP A 52 -8.04 -4.04 11.33
N ASN A 53 -8.26 -2.89 12.00
CA ASN A 53 -7.71 -2.56 13.30
C ASN A 53 -6.17 -2.73 13.38
N PHE A 54 -5.45 -2.20 12.38
CA PHE A 54 -3.99 -2.14 12.41
C PHE A 54 -3.53 -1.00 13.36
N PRO A 55 -2.96 -1.28 14.54
CA PRO A 55 -2.67 -0.24 15.54
C PRO A 55 -1.58 0.74 15.09
N ASP A 56 -0.67 0.25 14.24
CA ASP A 56 0.47 0.94 13.65
C ASP A 56 0.17 1.54 12.27
N LEU A 57 -1.11 1.61 11.87
CA LEU A 57 -1.50 2.02 10.52
C LEU A 57 -0.94 3.40 10.13
N TYR A 58 -0.95 4.37 11.06
CA TYR A 58 -0.43 5.71 10.82
C TYR A 58 1.08 5.71 10.56
N GLU A 59 1.85 4.91 11.30
CA GLU A 59 3.29 4.76 11.08
C GLU A 59 3.57 4.10 9.73
N LEU A 60 2.81 3.05 9.40
CA LEU A 60 2.89 2.36 8.12
C LEU A 60 2.57 3.30 6.94
N TRP A 61 1.68 4.26 7.16
CA TRP A 61 1.30 5.30 6.21
C TRP A 61 2.29 6.47 6.11
N GLY A 62 3.37 6.47 6.91
CA GLY A 62 4.37 7.54 6.87
C GLY A 62 3.99 8.77 7.70
N GLY A 63 3.03 8.62 8.62
CA GLY A 63 2.79 9.59 9.67
C GLY A 63 4.05 9.72 10.51
N THR A 64 4.82 10.78 10.27
CA THR A 64 5.89 11.16 11.17
C THR A 64 5.20 11.79 12.38
N THR A 65 5.17 11.09 13.51
CA THR A 65 4.70 11.66 14.77
C THR A 65 5.72 12.71 15.20
N PHE A 66 5.53 13.95 14.77
CA PHE A 66 6.19 15.10 15.38
C PHE A 66 5.29 15.58 16.52
N TRP A 67 5.80 15.52 17.75
CA TRP A 67 5.21 16.19 18.91
C TRP A 67 5.22 17.70 18.72
#